data_AF-A0A919IC96-F1
#
_entry.id   AF-A0A919IC96-F1
#
_cell.length_a   1.000
_cell.length_b   1.000
_cell.length_c   1.000
_cell.angle_alpha   90.00
_cell.angle_beta   90.00
_cell.angle_gamma   90.00
#
_symmetry.space_group_name_H-M   'P 1'
#
loop_
_entity.id
_entity.type
_entity.pdbx_description
1 polymer ?
#
loop_
_entity_poly.entity_id
_entity_poly.type
_entity_poly.pdbx_seq_one_letter_code
_entity_poly.pdbx_strand_id
1 'polypeptide(L)'
;MFETGLPGRLRRRNPRLSGTLRIRDALGHDVTLPLRGRASVFTSGGTGLTGHGEVWAVHTDPDATVTSLMISYGHTPAAEDRESGLCAAGDTVTLGGASFTWHCPSVAPRPAPSTVDVPRPRSGGTSPEEIKPAEARPGEIRPGWTENGGTKSGGTKHGTTEADETGTVAGAGSAGTRAPGNSGPSASRDPGPIRNARMPQPRSANARPATPNLRQRVQAIVRDLTHPPRH
;
A
#
# COMPACT_ATOMS: atom_id res chain seq x y z
N MET A 1 -34.03 26.44 -23.07
CA MET A 1 -32.66 27.00 -22.91
C MET A 1 -32.13 26.41 -21.61
N PHE A 2 -31.53 25.21 -21.67
CA PHE A 2 -31.02 24.53 -20.48
C PHE A 2 -29.54 24.88 -20.35
N GLU A 3 -29.22 25.69 -19.35
CA GLU A 3 -27.83 25.93 -18.94
C GLU A 3 -27.22 24.62 -18.46
N THR A 4 -26.48 23.96 -19.34
CA THR A 4 -25.47 22.97 -18.98
C THR A 4 -24.30 23.69 -18.29
N GLY A 5 -24.56 24.20 -17.09
CA GLY A 5 -23.53 24.64 -16.16
C GLY A 5 -22.64 23.44 -15.86
N LEU A 6 -21.48 23.37 -16.51
CA LEU A 6 -20.48 22.33 -16.31
C LEU A 6 -20.16 22.29 -14.81
N PRO A 7 -20.58 21.26 -14.06
CA PRO A 7 -20.31 21.19 -12.63
C PRO A 7 -18.80 21.24 -12.48
N GLY A 8 -18.34 22.24 -11.73
CA GLY A 8 -16.92 22.50 -11.50
C GLY A 8 -16.22 21.18 -11.24
N ARG A 9 -15.11 20.96 -11.95
CA ARG A 9 -14.28 19.76 -11.86
C ARG A 9 -13.87 19.52 -10.41
N LEU A 10 -14.75 18.92 -9.63
CA LEU A 10 -14.49 18.32 -8.34
C LEU A 10 -13.47 17.25 -8.66
N ARG A 11 -12.20 17.58 -8.37
CA ARG A 11 -11.13 16.60 -8.35
C ARG A 11 -11.60 15.55 -7.37
N ARG A 12 -12.21 14.47 -7.88
CA ARG A 12 -12.67 13.32 -7.11
C ARG A 12 -11.45 12.87 -6.32
N ARG A 13 -11.39 13.28 -5.05
CA ARG A 13 -10.30 12.91 -4.17
C ARG A 13 -10.57 11.45 -3.86
N ASN A 14 -9.74 10.56 -4.39
CA ASN A 14 -9.84 9.16 -4.03
C ASN A 14 -9.78 9.06 -2.49
N PRO A 15 -10.73 8.36 -1.85
CA PRO A 15 -10.72 8.21 -0.41
C PRO A 15 -9.40 7.57 0.03
N ARG A 16 -8.94 7.96 1.22
CA ARG A 16 -7.73 7.38 1.78
C ARG A 16 -8.04 6.02 2.38
N LEU A 17 -7.19 5.04 2.07
CA LEU A 17 -7.20 3.76 2.75
C LEU A 17 -6.86 3.95 4.23
N SER A 18 -7.70 3.40 5.09
CA SER A 18 -7.50 3.35 6.53
C SER A 18 -8.09 2.07 7.13
N GLY A 19 -7.57 1.66 8.27
CA GLY A 19 -8.03 0.47 9.00
C GLY A 19 -7.10 -0.73 8.84
N THR A 20 -7.68 -1.91 9.03
CA THR A 20 -6.97 -3.19 8.95
C THR A 20 -7.77 -4.15 8.09
N LEU A 21 -7.10 -4.79 7.15
CA LEU A 21 -7.66 -5.85 6.33
C LEU A 21 -7.22 -7.19 6.90
N ARG A 22 -8.16 -8.04 7.30
CA ARG A 22 -7.89 -9.43 7.63
C ARG A 22 -8.09 -10.28 6.38
N ILE A 23 -7.14 -11.14 6.10
CA ILE A 23 -7.12 -12.01 4.93
C ILE A 23 -6.96 -13.42 5.45
N ARG A 24 -7.91 -14.29 5.12
CA ARG A 24 -7.86 -15.73 5.41
C ARG A 24 -7.74 -16.48 4.11
N ASP A 25 -6.63 -17.18 3.90
CA ASP A 25 -6.44 -17.94 2.67
C ASP A 25 -7.25 -19.25 2.64
N ALA A 26 -7.20 -19.96 1.52
CA ALA A 26 -7.89 -21.24 1.33
C ALA A 26 -7.35 -22.36 2.24
N LEU A 27 -6.13 -22.22 2.76
CA LEU A 27 -5.52 -23.16 3.72
C LEU A 27 -5.88 -22.80 5.17
N GLY A 28 -6.57 -21.69 5.38
CA GLY A 28 -6.98 -21.18 6.69
C GLY A 28 -5.92 -20.31 7.39
N HIS A 29 -4.85 -19.91 6.71
CA HIS A 29 -3.86 -18.98 7.24
C HIS A 29 -4.44 -17.56 7.30
N ASP A 30 -4.32 -16.94 8.47
CA ASP A 30 -4.80 -15.58 8.75
C ASP A 30 -3.63 -14.57 8.69
N VAL A 31 -3.80 -13.53 7.88
CA VAL A 31 -2.87 -12.39 7.76
C VAL A 31 -3.63 -11.10 8.05
N THR A 32 -3.01 -10.19 8.82
CA THR A 32 -3.57 -8.86 9.09
C THR A 32 -2.70 -7.78 8.46
N LEU A 33 -3.28 -7.01 7.54
CA LEU A 33 -2.59 -5.96 6.80
C LEU A 33 -3.09 -4.57 7.23
N PRO A 34 -2.23 -3.69 7.79
CA PRO A 34 -2.61 -2.32 8.06
C PRO A 34 -2.74 -1.54 6.76
N LEU A 35 -3.92 -0.95 6.53
CA LEU A 35 -4.20 -0.17 5.33
C LEU A 35 -3.86 1.30 5.57
N ARG A 36 -2.97 1.86 4.74
CA ARG A 36 -2.58 3.27 4.79
C ARG A 36 -2.39 3.84 3.39
N GLY A 37 -2.81 5.08 3.18
CA GLY A 37 -2.52 5.81 1.95
C GLY A 37 -3.65 5.76 0.92
N ARG A 38 -3.37 5.31 -0.30
CA ARG A 38 -4.33 5.31 -1.43
C ARG A 38 -4.59 3.95 -2.02
N ALA A 39 -3.53 3.15 -2.11
CA ALA A 39 -3.58 1.77 -2.55
C ALA A 39 -2.61 0.95 -1.66
N SER A 40 -2.87 -0.34 -1.52
CA SER A 40 -1.96 -1.29 -0.90
C SER A 40 -1.85 -2.49 -1.82
N VAL A 41 -0.62 -2.92 -2.09
CA VAL A 41 -0.33 -4.09 -2.90
C VAL A 41 0.13 -5.19 -1.97
N PHE A 42 -0.40 -6.38 -2.14
CA PHE A 42 0.04 -7.56 -1.41
C PHE A 42 0.47 -8.63 -2.40
N THR A 43 1.61 -9.24 -2.09
CA THR A 43 2.27 -10.25 -2.90
C THR A 43 2.68 -11.40 -2.00
N SER A 44 2.96 -12.55 -2.60
CA SER A 44 3.37 -13.74 -1.87
C SER A 44 4.62 -13.52 -1.02
N GLY A 45 5.64 -12.89 -1.60
CA GLY A 45 6.87 -12.56 -0.87
C GLY A 45 6.71 -11.47 0.21
N GLY A 46 5.69 -10.62 0.12
CA GLY A 46 5.51 -9.50 1.06
C GLY A 46 4.57 -9.79 2.23
N THR A 47 3.53 -10.58 1.99
CA THR A 47 2.44 -10.82 2.96
C THR A 47 2.29 -12.26 3.39
N GLY A 48 3.02 -13.19 2.76
CA GLY A 48 2.88 -14.63 3.01
C GLY A 48 1.62 -15.25 2.42
N LEU A 49 0.84 -14.49 1.63
CA LEU A 49 -0.30 -15.01 0.89
C LEU A 49 0.16 -15.84 -0.31
N THR A 50 -0.65 -16.77 -0.77
CA THR A 50 -0.29 -17.58 -1.96
C THR A 50 -0.42 -16.81 -3.27
N GLY A 51 -1.17 -15.70 -3.29
CA GLY A 51 -1.47 -14.93 -4.50
C GLY A 51 -0.94 -13.49 -4.54
N HIS A 52 -1.48 -12.74 -5.49
CA HIS A 52 -1.19 -11.34 -5.75
C HIS A 52 -2.48 -10.54 -5.75
N GLY A 53 -2.45 -9.37 -5.12
CA GLY A 53 -3.60 -8.49 -5.12
C GLY A 53 -3.30 -7.04 -4.81
N GLU A 54 -4.31 -6.23 -5.09
CA GLU A 54 -4.30 -4.80 -4.90
C GLU A 54 -5.61 -4.39 -4.20
N VAL A 55 -5.48 -3.45 -3.27
CA VAL A 55 -6.59 -2.87 -2.53
C VAL A 55 -6.56 -1.37 -2.66
N TRP A 56 -7.72 -0.76 -2.89
CA TRP A 56 -7.90 0.69 -2.84
C TRP A 56 -9.31 1.05 -2.37
N ALA A 57 -9.45 2.24 -1.79
CA ALA A 57 -10.75 2.72 -1.34
C ALA A 57 -11.52 3.35 -2.50
N VAL A 58 -12.83 3.12 -2.54
CA VAL A 58 -13.76 3.71 -3.49
C VAL A 58 -15.00 4.23 -2.79
N HIS A 59 -15.59 5.29 -3.32
CA HIS A 59 -16.92 5.74 -2.91
C HIS A 59 -17.97 4.95 -3.68
N THR A 60 -18.89 4.31 -2.97
CA THR A 60 -19.94 3.46 -3.58
C THR A 60 -21.27 4.19 -3.76
N ASP A 61 -21.44 5.35 -3.14
CA ASP A 61 -22.60 6.22 -3.25
C ASP A 61 -22.28 7.49 -4.07
N PRO A 62 -23.29 8.09 -4.72
CA PRO A 62 -23.09 9.32 -5.51
C PRO A 62 -22.64 10.51 -4.65
N ASP A 63 -23.01 10.52 -3.37
CA ASP A 63 -22.69 11.59 -2.42
C ASP A 63 -21.30 11.44 -1.78
N ALA A 64 -20.57 10.35 -2.10
CA ALA A 64 -19.25 10.05 -1.58
C ALA A 64 -19.18 9.95 -0.04
N THR A 65 -20.27 9.54 0.61
CA THR A 65 -20.35 9.33 2.06
C THR A 65 -20.00 7.91 2.46
N VAL A 66 -20.27 6.92 1.60
CA VAL A 66 -20.02 5.51 1.85
C VAL A 66 -18.72 5.11 1.16
N THR A 67 -17.74 4.72 1.97
CA THR A 67 -16.46 4.20 1.47
C THR A 67 -16.45 2.68 1.58
N SER A 68 -16.11 2.00 0.49
CA SER A 68 -15.85 0.56 0.43
C SER A 68 -14.44 0.30 -0.09
N LEU A 69 -13.88 -0.89 0.17
CA LEU A 69 -12.66 -1.33 -0.49
C LEU A 69 -13.01 -2.03 -1.79
N MET A 70 -12.32 -1.64 -2.87
CA MET A 70 -12.20 -2.47 -4.06
C MET A 70 -10.96 -3.34 -3.89
N ILE A 71 -11.15 -4.65 -4.01
CA ILE A 71 -10.11 -5.66 -3.87
C ILE A 71 -9.99 -6.37 -5.21
N SER A 72 -8.78 -6.48 -5.75
CA SER A 72 -8.46 -7.31 -6.90
C SER A 72 -7.44 -8.36 -6.47
N TYR A 73 -7.74 -9.65 -6.63
CA TYR A 73 -6.89 -10.75 -6.15
C TYR A 73 -6.91 -11.94 -7.10
N GLY A 74 -5.75 -12.57 -7.31
CA GLY A 74 -5.59 -13.81 -8.06
C GLY A 74 -4.41 -14.63 -7.55
N HIS A 75 -4.37 -15.93 -7.90
CA HIS A 75 -3.27 -16.82 -7.49
C HIS A 75 -1.97 -16.57 -8.24
N THR A 76 -2.06 -16.04 -9.45
CA THR A 76 -0.91 -15.71 -10.30
C THR A 76 -0.71 -14.19 -10.36
N PRO A 77 0.46 -13.70 -10.78
CA PRO A 77 0.65 -12.27 -11.01
C PRO A 77 -0.12 -11.74 -12.23
N ALA A 78 -0.65 -12.61 -13.11
CA ALA A 78 -1.34 -12.24 -14.33
C ALA A 78 -2.62 -11.44 -14.02
N ALA A 79 -2.93 -10.44 -14.84
CA ALA A 79 -4.07 -9.57 -14.59
C ALA A 79 -5.40 -10.26 -14.95
N GLU A 80 -5.40 -11.13 -15.96
CA GLU A 80 -6.58 -11.90 -16.37
C GLU A 80 -7.09 -12.89 -15.31
N ASP A 81 -6.21 -13.38 -14.44
CA ASP A 81 -6.56 -14.35 -13.38
C ASP A 81 -7.10 -13.68 -12.12
N ARG A 82 -7.23 -12.35 -12.09
CA ARG A 82 -7.66 -11.61 -10.90
C ARG A 82 -9.17 -11.47 -10.86
N GLU A 83 -9.75 -11.98 -9.78
CA GLU A 83 -11.12 -11.68 -9.39
C GLU A 83 -11.15 -10.32 -8.67
N SER A 84 -12.24 -9.57 -8.84
CA SER A 84 -12.42 -8.28 -8.18
C SER A 84 -13.73 -8.20 -7.44
N GLY A 85 -13.73 -7.60 -6.24
CA GLY A 85 -14.90 -7.48 -5.39
C GLY A 85 -14.89 -6.22 -4.54
N LEU A 86 -16.09 -5.79 -4.15
CA LEU A 86 -16.30 -4.71 -3.20
C LEU A 86 -16.48 -5.28 -1.79
N CYS A 87 -15.80 -4.68 -0.81
CA CYS A 87 -15.87 -5.04 0.60
C CYS A 87 -16.23 -3.78 1.41
N ALA A 88 -17.44 -3.72 1.95
CA ALA A 88 -17.84 -2.65 2.83
C ALA A 88 -17.19 -2.82 4.23
N ALA A 89 -17.24 -1.77 5.04
CA ALA A 89 -16.66 -1.81 6.38
C ALA A 89 -17.42 -2.82 7.26
N GLY A 90 -16.68 -3.79 7.81
CA GLY A 90 -17.23 -4.88 8.62
C GLY A 90 -17.66 -6.12 7.82
N ASP A 91 -17.74 -6.02 6.50
CA ASP A 91 -18.13 -7.13 5.63
C ASP A 91 -16.95 -8.01 5.23
N THR A 92 -17.27 -9.21 4.75
CA THR A 92 -16.32 -10.17 4.18
C THR A 92 -16.64 -10.44 2.72
N VAL A 93 -15.63 -10.40 1.85
CA VAL A 93 -15.73 -10.83 0.45
C VAL A 93 -14.77 -11.99 0.19
N THR A 94 -15.17 -12.94 -0.65
CA THR A 94 -14.34 -14.09 -1.04
C THR A 94 -13.89 -13.92 -2.49
N LEU A 95 -12.58 -13.97 -2.74
CA LEU A 95 -11.96 -13.84 -4.06
C LEU A 95 -10.85 -14.88 -4.19
N GLY A 96 -10.82 -15.67 -5.26
CA GLY A 96 -9.78 -16.69 -5.49
C GLY A 96 -9.60 -17.62 -4.29
N GLY A 97 -10.70 -18.04 -3.66
CA GLY A 97 -10.69 -18.90 -2.46
C GLY A 97 -10.18 -18.26 -1.16
N ALA A 98 -9.75 -17.00 -1.16
CA ALA A 98 -9.37 -16.25 0.03
C ALA A 98 -10.51 -15.33 0.51
N SER A 99 -10.69 -15.21 1.82
CA SER A 99 -11.68 -14.35 2.46
C SER A 99 -11.03 -13.05 2.96
N PHE A 100 -11.61 -11.91 2.61
CA PHE A 100 -11.12 -10.58 2.94
C PHE A 100 -12.13 -9.86 3.81
N THR A 101 -11.75 -9.49 5.04
CA THR A 101 -12.62 -8.77 5.98
C THR A 101 -12.01 -7.43 6.33
N TRP A 102 -12.71 -6.34 6.02
CA TRP A 102 -12.22 -4.99 6.30
C TRP A 102 -12.73 -4.48 7.63
N HIS A 103 -11.81 -4.23 8.56
CA HIS A 103 -12.11 -3.51 9.77
C HIS A 103 -11.70 -2.05 9.58
N CYS A 104 -12.70 -1.21 9.29
CA CYS A 104 -12.52 0.24 9.38
C CYS A 104 -12.13 0.56 10.83
N PRO A 105 -11.12 1.41 11.07
CA PRO A 105 -10.83 1.81 12.43
C PRO A 105 -12.06 2.58 12.86
N SER A 106 -12.89 1.97 13.72
CA SER A 106 -13.98 2.68 14.35
C SER A 106 -13.35 3.92 14.93
N VAL A 107 -13.70 5.09 14.38
CA VAL A 107 -13.29 6.35 14.97
C VAL A 107 -13.94 6.30 16.32
N ALA A 108 -13.17 5.89 17.34
CA ALA A 108 -13.65 5.80 18.71
C ALA A 108 -14.37 7.13 18.93
N PRO A 109 -15.67 7.10 19.29
CA PRO A 109 -16.48 8.30 19.34
C PRO A 109 -15.66 9.32 20.11
N ARG A 110 -15.25 10.39 19.42
CA ARG A 110 -14.35 11.38 19.98
C ARG A 110 -14.98 11.73 21.32
N PRO A 111 -14.32 11.46 22.48
CA PRO A 111 -14.95 11.68 23.77
C PRO A 111 -15.49 13.10 23.71
N ALA A 112 -16.81 13.23 23.87
CA ALA A 112 -17.46 14.53 23.84
C ALA A 112 -16.63 15.40 24.78
N PRO A 113 -16.19 16.60 24.36
CA PRO A 113 -15.40 17.44 25.22
C PRO A 113 -16.15 17.52 26.54
N SER A 114 -15.56 16.95 27.59
CA SER A 114 -16.14 17.00 28.92
C SER A 114 -16.41 18.48 29.13
N THR A 115 -17.67 18.87 29.24
CA THR A 115 -18.07 20.18 29.72
C THR A 115 -17.61 20.21 31.17
N VAL A 116 -16.30 20.41 31.34
CA VAL A 116 -15.76 20.94 32.57
C VAL A 116 -16.43 22.30 32.61
N ASP A 117 -17.44 22.37 33.45
CA ASP A 117 -18.11 23.59 33.87
C ASP A 117 -17.04 24.40 34.61
N VAL A 118 -16.12 24.99 33.84
CA VAL A 118 -15.16 25.97 34.35
C VAL A 118 -16.06 27.13 34.72
N PRO A 119 -16.25 27.42 36.02
CA PRO A 119 -17.11 28.52 36.42
C PRO A 119 -16.55 29.76 35.75
N ARG A 120 -17.30 30.31 34.80
CA ARG A 120 -16.93 31.54 34.12
C ARG A 120 -16.69 32.57 35.22
N PRO A 121 -15.46 33.07 35.43
CA PRO A 121 -15.23 34.08 36.44
C PRO A 121 -16.13 35.26 36.08
N ARG A 122 -17.07 35.58 36.98
CA ARG A 122 -17.87 36.79 36.86
C ARG A 122 -16.86 37.93 36.88
N SER A 123 -16.77 38.68 35.78
CA SER A 123 -16.01 39.92 35.70
C SER A 123 -16.65 40.93 36.66
N GLY A 124 -16.30 40.84 37.94
CA GLY A 124 -16.42 41.94 38.88
C GLY A 124 -15.33 42.94 38.52
N GLY A 125 -15.75 44.09 37.99
CA GLY A 125 -14.83 45.19 37.70
C GLY A 125 -14.14 45.64 38.97
N THR A 126 -12.83 45.48 39.02
CA THR A 126 -11.96 46.27 39.89
C THR A 126 -10.94 46.98 39.01
N SER A 127 -10.92 48.29 39.21
CA SER A 127 -10.07 49.34 38.68
C SER A 127 -8.62 48.90 38.39
N PRO A 128 -7.98 49.43 37.33
CA PRO A 128 -6.58 49.15 37.03
C PRO A 128 -5.69 49.85 38.07
N GLU A 129 -5.13 49.07 38.99
CA GLU A 129 -3.98 49.53 39.76
C GLU A 129 -2.70 49.04 39.06
N GLU A 130 -1.88 50.02 38.73
CA GLU A 130 -0.64 49.96 37.97
C GLU A 130 0.43 49.17 38.73
N ILE A 131 0.76 47.96 38.25
CA ILE A 131 1.87 47.17 38.78
C ILE A 131 3.06 47.28 37.81
N LYS A 132 4.13 47.88 38.34
CA LYS A 132 5.45 48.10 37.74
C LYS A 132 6.06 46.81 37.16
N PRO A 133 6.81 46.89 36.05
CA PRO A 133 7.55 45.74 35.52
C PRO A 133 8.76 45.45 36.41
N ALA A 134 8.78 44.25 37.01
CA ALA A 134 9.97 43.70 37.64
C ALA A 134 10.79 42.93 36.59
N GLU A 135 12.08 43.20 36.67
CA GLU A 135 13.16 42.91 35.75
C GLU A 135 13.51 41.41 35.64
N ALA A 136 14.23 41.10 34.56
CA ALA A 136 14.61 39.80 34.03
C ALA A 136 15.31 38.84 35.02
N ARG A 137 15.10 37.53 34.78
CA ARG A 137 16.14 36.52 35.01
C ARG A 137 16.21 35.53 33.84
N PRO A 138 17.28 35.55 33.02
CA PRO A 138 17.61 34.49 32.08
C PRO A 138 18.47 33.43 32.78
N GLY A 139 18.01 32.19 32.73
CA GLY A 139 18.70 30.98 33.18
C GLY A 139 17.68 29.84 33.07
N GLU A 140 17.94 28.71 32.44
CA GLU A 140 19.15 27.91 32.51
C GLU A 140 19.12 26.90 31.35
N ILE A 141 20.21 26.85 30.59
CA ILE A 141 20.44 25.83 29.57
C ILE A 141 20.76 24.53 30.32
N ARG A 142 20.03 23.45 30.06
CA ARG A 142 20.44 22.09 30.42
C ARG A 142 20.90 21.32 29.19
N PRO A 143 22.21 21.14 28.96
CA PRO A 143 22.72 20.14 28.06
C PRO A 143 23.05 18.85 28.81
N GLY A 144 22.76 17.72 28.17
CA GLY A 144 23.48 16.47 28.41
C GLY A 144 22.73 15.42 29.22
N TRP A 145 22.74 14.20 28.67
CA TRP A 145 22.96 12.89 29.28
C TRP A 145 22.14 11.86 28.48
N THR A 146 22.63 10.71 28.01
CA THR A 146 23.96 10.09 27.94
C THR A 146 23.81 8.93 26.95
N GLU A 147 24.84 8.64 26.16
CA GLU A 147 25.07 7.30 25.62
C GLU A 147 24.99 6.27 26.74
N ASN A 148 24.42 5.09 26.47
CA ASN A 148 25.15 3.81 26.51
C ASN A 148 24.21 2.60 26.62
N GLY A 149 24.62 1.56 25.89
CA GLY A 149 24.37 0.15 26.22
C GLY A 149 23.07 -0.42 25.67
N GLY A 150 23.06 -1.53 24.93
CA GLY A 150 24.11 -2.51 24.69
C GLY A 150 23.47 -3.88 24.51
N THR A 151 24.06 -4.69 23.63
CA THR A 151 23.90 -6.16 23.52
C THR A 151 22.49 -6.64 23.08
N LYS A 152 22.30 -7.74 22.35
CA LYS A 152 23.05 -8.99 22.32
C LYS A 152 22.67 -9.76 21.06
N SER A 153 23.71 -10.29 20.41
CA SER A 153 23.69 -11.42 19.50
C SER A 153 22.84 -12.59 20.03
N GLY A 154 22.02 -13.18 19.16
CA GLY A 154 21.35 -14.46 19.39
C GLY A 154 21.06 -15.12 18.06
N GLY A 155 22.02 -15.91 17.57
CA GLY A 155 21.77 -16.86 16.50
C GLY A 155 20.96 -18.04 17.05
N THR A 156 20.00 -18.52 16.26
CA THR A 156 19.41 -19.84 16.46
C THR A 156 19.67 -20.66 15.21
N LYS A 157 20.47 -21.71 15.43
CA LYS A 157 20.80 -22.78 14.49
C LYS A 157 19.59 -23.69 14.28
N HIS A 158 19.50 -24.20 13.05
CA HIS A 158 19.16 -25.57 12.65
C HIS A 158 18.15 -26.37 13.49
N GLY A 159 17.06 -26.75 12.83
CA GLY A 159 16.26 -27.93 13.12
C GLY A 159 15.80 -28.56 11.81
N THR A 160 16.69 -29.32 11.16
CA THR A 160 16.32 -30.30 10.14
C THR A 160 15.88 -31.54 10.90
N THR A 161 14.62 -31.96 10.73
CA THR A 161 14.15 -33.26 11.21
C THR A 161 13.67 -34.02 9.98
N GLU A 162 14.47 -35.03 9.64
CA GLU A 162 14.11 -36.12 8.75
C GLU A 162 13.21 -37.11 9.51
N ALA A 163 12.14 -37.54 8.86
CA ALA A 163 11.42 -38.81 9.04
C ALA A 163 10.65 -38.94 7.71
N ASP A 164 11.13 -39.69 6.71
CA ASP A 164 11.20 -41.16 6.65
C ASP A 164 9.97 -41.84 7.25
N GLU A 165 9.02 -42.20 6.38
CA GLU A 165 8.50 -43.56 6.27
C GLU A 165 7.66 -43.72 4.98
N THR A 166 8.28 -44.41 4.02
CA THR A 166 7.76 -45.49 3.18
C THR A 166 6.26 -45.59 2.86
N GLY A 167 5.95 -45.53 1.56
CA GLY A 167 4.67 -45.94 0.98
C GLY A 167 4.74 -46.14 -0.54
N THR A 168 5.45 -47.19 -0.95
CA THR A 168 5.65 -47.67 -2.34
C THR A 168 4.34 -48.09 -3.02
N VAL A 169 4.03 -47.55 -4.21
CA VAL A 169 3.40 -48.34 -5.28
C VAL A 169 3.91 -47.91 -6.66
N ALA A 170 4.23 -48.93 -7.45
CA ALA A 170 5.00 -48.92 -8.69
C ALA A 170 4.33 -48.22 -9.88
N GLY A 171 5.16 -47.62 -10.75
CA GLY A 171 4.78 -47.15 -12.08
C GLY A 171 6.03 -46.96 -12.93
N ALA A 172 6.31 -47.94 -13.79
CA ALA A 172 7.55 -48.11 -14.52
C ALA A 172 7.78 -47.08 -15.65
N GLY A 173 9.06 -46.78 -15.89
CA GLY A 173 9.60 -46.62 -17.24
C GLY A 173 9.94 -45.20 -17.67
N SER A 174 11.22 -44.83 -17.61
CA SER A 174 12.03 -44.69 -18.83
C SER A 174 13.45 -44.21 -18.52
N ALA A 175 14.39 -44.93 -19.12
CA ALA A 175 15.82 -44.68 -19.07
C ALA A 175 16.18 -43.40 -19.83
N GLY A 176 17.00 -42.55 -19.20
CA GLY A 176 17.62 -41.38 -19.81
C GLY A 176 18.98 -41.14 -19.17
N THR A 177 20.02 -41.52 -19.90
CA THR A 177 21.42 -41.59 -19.50
C THR A 177 22.16 -40.25 -19.63
N ARG A 178 23.03 -39.93 -18.65
CA ARG A 178 24.16 -38.95 -18.67
C ARG A 178 23.79 -37.45 -18.80
N ALA A 179 24.48 -36.48 -18.17
CA ALA A 179 25.88 -36.37 -17.75
C ALA A 179 26.05 -35.32 -16.60
N PRO A 180 27.20 -35.29 -15.90
CA PRO A 180 27.52 -34.29 -14.89
C PRO A 180 28.21 -33.07 -15.51
N GLY A 181 27.85 -31.87 -15.04
CA GLY A 181 28.47 -30.62 -15.49
C GLY A 181 28.17 -29.48 -14.52
N ASN A 182 28.78 -29.53 -13.34
CA ASN A 182 28.70 -28.47 -12.33
C ASN A 182 29.77 -27.41 -12.63
N SER A 183 29.40 -26.41 -13.44
CA SER A 183 30.26 -25.28 -13.78
C SER A 183 29.86 -24.07 -12.94
N GLY A 184 30.60 -23.83 -11.85
CA GLY A 184 30.47 -22.60 -11.06
C GLY A 184 31.00 -21.38 -11.83
N PRO A 185 30.43 -20.18 -11.64
CA PRO A 185 30.98 -18.97 -12.25
C PRO A 185 32.23 -18.52 -11.49
N SER A 186 33.37 -18.58 -12.20
CA SER A 186 34.63 -17.98 -11.78
C SER A 186 34.54 -16.45 -11.88
N ALA A 187 34.57 -15.77 -10.74
CA ALA A 187 34.64 -14.32 -10.68
C ALA A 187 36.08 -13.86 -10.95
N SER A 188 36.36 -13.53 -12.21
CA SER A 188 37.58 -12.83 -12.59
C SER A 188 37.48 -11.36 -12.19
N ARG A 189 38.35 -10.93 -11.28
CA ARG A 189 38.59 -9.52 -10.94
C ARG A 189 39.59 -8.96 -11.95
N ASP A 190 39.12 -8.06 -12.81
CA ASP A 190 39.97 -7.22 -13.63
C ASP A 190 39.77 -5.74 -13.23
N PRO A 191 40.72 -5.10 -12.51
CA PRO A 191 40.65 -3.69 -12.19
C PRO A 191 41.18 -2.86 -13.37
N GLY A 192 40.29 -2.54 -14.30
CA GLY A 192 40.56 -1.63 -15.41
C GLY A 192 40.72 -0.16 -14.97
N PRO A 193 41.52 0.65 -15.70
CA PRO A 193 41.90 1.99 -15.30
C PRO A 193 40.75 3.01 -15.43
N ILE A 194 40.57 3.76 -14.34
CA ILE A 194 39.61 4.85 -14.19
C ILE A 194 39.99 5.99 -15.14
N ARG A 195 39.27 6.13 -16.27
CA ARG A 195 39.32 7.33 -17.11
C ARG A 195 38.01 8.09 -16.98
N ASN A 196 38.00 9.01 -16.03
CA ASN A 196 36.99 10.07 -15.90
C ASN A 196 37.13 11.05 -17.08
N ALA A 197 36.41 10.78 -18.16
CA ALA A 197 36.16 11.76 -19.22
C ALA A 197 34.77 11.52 -19.80
N ARG A 198 33.73 11.90 -19.04
CA ARG A 198 32.38 12.05 -19.59
C ARG A 198 32.09 13.52 -19.79
N MET A 199 32.16 13.94 -21.06
CA MET A 199 31.48 15.15 -21.51
C MET A 199 29.97 15.04 -21.18
N PRO A 200 29.31 16.14 -20.79
CA PRO A 200 27.86 16.17 -20.66
C PRO A 200 27.22 15.99 -22.05
N GLN A 201 26.64 14.81 -22.31
CA GLN A 201 25.79 14.64 -23.47
C GLN A 201 24.51 15.48 -23.30
N PRO A 202 24.04 16.18 -24.35
CA PRO A 202 22.75 16.83 -24.34
C PRO A 202 21.66 15.77 -24.13
N ARG A 203 20.84 15.97 -23.10
CA ARG A 203 19.71 15.09 -22.77
C ARG A 203 18.75 15.05 -23.97
N SER A 204 18.84 13.98 -24.76
CA SER A 204 17.81 13.57 -25.70
C SER A 204 16.49 13.44 -24.94
N ALA A 205 15.47 14.14 -25.44
CA ALA A 205 14.15 14.21 -24.88
C ALA A 205 13.50 12.82 -24.89
N ASN A 206 13.47 12.16 -23.72
CA ASN A 206 12.53 11.09 -23.43
C ASN A 206 11.11 11.70 -23.32
N ALA A 207 10.54 12.07 -24.46
CA ALA A 207 9.13 12.34 -24.58
C ALA A 207 8.38 11.02 -24.34
N ARG A 208 7.91 10.82 -23.11
CA ARG A 208 6.96 9.74 -22.82
C ARG A 208 5.78 9.90 -23.78
N PRO A 209 5.30 8.83 -24.44
CA PRO A 209 4.08 8.90 -25.23
C PRO A 209 2.96 9.40 -24.31
N ALA A 210 2.40 10.56 -24.64
CA ALA A 210 1.29 11.13 -23.90
C ALA A 210 0.13 10.13 -24.00
N THR A 211 -0.33 9.62 -22.86
CA THR A 211 -1.52 8.78 -22.81
C THR A 211 -2.68 9.58 -23.39
N PRO A 212 -3.39 9.06 -24.42
CA PRO A 212 -4.46 9.81 -25.05
C PRO A 212 -5.53 10.10 -24.00
N ASN A 213 -5.95 11.37 -23.94
CA ASN A 213 -6.98 11.77 -22.99
C ASN A 213 -8.31 11.06 -23.32
N LEU A 214 -9.21 10.98 -22.35
CA LEU A 214 -10.50 10.29 -22.49
C LEU A 214 -11.26 10.73 -23.75
N ARG A 215 -11.18 12.02 -24.11
CA ARG A 215 -11.81 12.58 -25.31
C ARG A 215 -11.25 11.97 -26.60
N GLN A 216 -9.93 11.81 -26.69
CA GLN A 216 -9.27 11.16 -27.83
C GLN A 216 -9.66 9.67 -27.94
N ARG A 217 -9.77 8.96 -26.80
CA ARG A 217 -10.20 7.55 -26.80
C ARG A 217 -11.65 7.40 -27.27
N VAL A 218 -12.55 8.27 -26.81
CA VAL A 218 -13.96 8.27 -27.26
C VAL A 218 -14.07 8.62 -28.74
N GLN A 219 -13.31 9.60 -29.24
CA GLN A 219 -13.29 9.95 -30.66
C GLN A 219 -12.78 8.79 -31.54
N ALA A 220 -11.78 8.02 -31.07
CA ALA A 220 -11.29 6.85 -31.79
C ALA A 220 -12.39 5.78 -31.94
N ILE A 221 -13.13 5.48 -30.86
CA ILE A 221 -14.24 4.51 -30.88
C ILE A 221 -15.37 4.97 -31.81
N VAL A 222 -15.77 6.24 -31.74
CA VAL A 222 -16.82 6.78 -32.61
C VAL A 222 -16.40 6.72 -34.08
N ARG A 223 -15.11 6.96 -34.37
CA ARG A 223 -14.57 6.89 -35.74
C ARG A 223 -14.60 5.46 -36.27
N ASP A 224 -14.26 4.48 -35.43
CA ASP A 224 -14.27 3.05 -35.77
C ASP A 224 -15.68 2.55 -36.07
N LEU A 225 -16.68 3.01 -35.30
CA LEU A 225 -18.09 2.68 -35.52
C LEU A 225 -18.70 3.33 -36.77
N THR A 226 -18.19 4.50 -37.17
CA THR A 226 -18.75 5.25 -38.32
C THR A 226 -18.10 4.92 -39.65
N HIS A 227 -16.90 4.31 -39.64
CA HIS A 227 -16.15 3.99 -40.85
C HIS A 227 -15.62 2.56 -40.77
N PRO A 228 -16.48 1.53 -40.86
CA PRO A 228 -16.00 0.16 -40.89
C PRO A 228 -15.06 -0.02 -42.09
N PRO A 229 -13.93 -0.72 -41.92
CA PRO A 229 -13.00 -0.97 -43.00
C PRO A 229 -13.73 -1.69 -44.14
N ARG A 230 -13.66 -1.13 -45.35
CA ARG A 230 -14.14 -1.81 -46.55
C ARG A 230 -13.17 -2.95 -46.85
N HIS A 231 -13.61 -4.17 -46.58
CA HIS A 231 -12.99 -5.39 -47.09
C HIS A 231 -13.25 -5.55 -48.58
#